data_AF-A0A521S7W7-F1
#
_entry.id   AF-A0A521S7W7-F1
#
_cell.length_a   1.000
_cell.length_b   1.000
_cell.length_c   1.000
_cell.angle_alpha   90.00
_cell.angle_beta   90.00
_cell.angle_gamma   90.00
#
_symmetry.space_group_name_H-M   'P 1'
#
loop_
_entity.id
_entity.type
_entity.pdbx_description
1 polymer ?
#
loop_
_entity_poly.entity_id
_entity_poly.type
_entity_poly.pdbx_seq_one_letter_code
_entity_poly.pdbx_strand_id
1 'polypeptide(L)'
;MTVDRVGNLVAAGVTQNTGTATDFTVIKFDGVSGAELWRQVINGTANGTDRANAVTVDGVGNVVAAGATVNTGTSADFTVVKLRGEDGGDF
;
A
#
# COMPACT_ATOMS: atom_id res chain seq x y z
N MET A 1 -3.82 8.76 4.10
CA MET A 1 -3.60 9.32 2.74
C MET A 1 -2.57 10.43 2.82
N THR A 2 -1.88 10.71 1.72
CA THR A 2 -0.87 11.78 1.57
C THR A 2 -0.83 12.24 0.12
N VAL A 3 -0.22 13.38 -0.16
CA VAL A 3 -0.05 13.91 -1.52
C VAL A 3 1.44 14.02 -1.83
N ASP A 4 1.85 13.66 -3.06
CA ASP A 4 3.24 13.80 -3.50
C ASP A 4 3.57 15.24 -3.96
N ARG A 5 4.83 15.51 -4.30
CA ARG A 5 5.28 16.87 -4.69
C ARG A 5 4.64 17.40 -5.97
N VAL A 6 4.11 16.53 -6.83
CA VAL A 6 3.47 16.93 -8.10
C VAL A 6 1.94 16.94 -7.98
N GLY A 7 1.40 16.69 -6.78
CA GLY A 7 -0.03 16.78 -6.48
C GLY A 7 -0.78 15.45 -6.61
N ASN A 8 -0.12 14.34 -6.91
CA ASN A 8 -0.79 13.03 -6.95
C ASN A 8 -1.15 12.56 -5.56
N LEU A 9 -2.31 11.93 -5.44
CA LEU A 9 -2.80 11.38 -4.19
C LEU A 9 -2.25 9.97 -4.00
N VAL A 10 -1.77 9.67 -2.80
CA VAL A 10 -1.44 8.31 -2.36
C VAL A 10 -2.32 7.94 -1.18
N ALA A 11 -3.03 6.83 -1.29
CA ALA A 11 -3.83 6.26 -0.22
C ALA A 11 -3.33 4.87 0.15
N ALA A 12 -3.48 4.51 1.42
CA ALA A 12 -3.20 3.17 1.90
C ALA A 12 -4.28 2.76 2.89
N GLY A 13 -4.64 1.48 2.89
CA GLY A 13 -5.66 0.92 3.75
C GLY A 13 -5.83 -0.58 3.52
N VAL A 14 -7.09 -1.00 3.42
CA VAL A 14 -7.47 -2.40 3.18
C VAL A 14 -8.27 -2.55 1.89
N THR A 15 -8.15 -3.68 1.21
CA THR A 15 -9.09 -4.12 0.18
C THR A 15 -9.66 -5.47 0.56
N GLN A 16 -10.99 -5.60 0.58
CA GLN A 16 -11.64 -6.88 0.87
C GLN A 16 -11.82 -7.68 -0.41
N ASN A 17 -11.48 -8.97 -0.39
CA ASN A 17 -11.69 -9.90 -1.49
C ASN A 17 -12.06 -11.31 -0.98
N THR A 18 -12.51 -12.17 -1.88
CA THR A 18 -13.03 -13.51 -1.54
C THR A 18 -11.95 -14.58 -1.37
N GLY A 19 -10.70 -14.32 -1.78
CA GLY A 19 -9.60 -15.30 -1.74
C GLY A 19 -8.74 -15.21 -0.48
N THR A 20 -8.46 -14.00 0.01
CA THR A 20 -7.49 -13.72 1.09
C THR A 20 -8.08 -12.96 2.27
N ALA A 21 -9.38 -12.67 2.27
CA ALA A 21 -10.09 -11.80 3.22
C ALA A 21 -9.81 -10.31 3.01
N THR A 22 -8.87 -9.69 3.75
CA THR A 22 -8.53 -8.27 3.55
C THR A 22 -7.04 -8.08 3.36
N ASP A 23 -6.66 -7.40 2.28
CA ASP A 23 -5.27 -7.19 1.92
C ASP A 23 -4.78 -5.78 2.26
N PHE A 24 -3.49 -5.64 2.57
CA PHE A 24 -2.80 -4.36 2.68
C PHE A 24 -2.75 -3.75 1.28
N THR A 25 -3.45 -2.63 1.07
CA THR A 25 -3.47 -1.95 -0.23
C THR A 25 -2.81 -0.59 -0.16
N VAL A 26 -2.00 -0.27 -1.17
CA VAL A 26 -1.51 1.07 -1.49
C VAL A 26 -1.93 1.41 -2.90
N ILE A 27 -2.44 2.61 -3.11
CA ILE A 27 -2.89 3.09 -4.41
C ILE A 27 -2.42 4.53 -4.61
N LYS A 28 -2.03 4.85 -5.85
CA LYS A 28 -1.71 6.20 -6.27
C LYS A 28 -2.68 6.63 -7.36
N PHE A 29 -3.17 7.85 -7.24
CA PHE A 29 -4.06 8.49 -8.20
C PHE A 29 -3.44 9.76 -8.75
N ASP A 30 -3.71 10.02 -10.02
CA ASP A 30 -3.42 11.27 -10.67
C ASP A 30 -4.16 12.40 -9.95
N GLY A 31 -3.42 13.44 -9.56
CA GLY A 31 -3.93 14.52 -8.72
C GLY A 31 -4.99 15.41 -9.38
N VAL A 32 -5.09 15.38 -10.71
CA VAL A 32 -5.96 16.27 -11.49
C VAL A 32 -7.21 15.54 -11.96
N SER A 33 -7.03 14.40 -12.62
CA SER A 33 -8.10 13.59 -13.19
C SER A 33 -8.71 12.60 -12.19
N GLY A 34 -7.99 12.27 -11.12
CA GLY A 34 -8.37 11.20 -10.20
C GLY A 34 -8.18 9.80 -10.76
N ALA A 35 -7.58 9.64 -11.94
CA ALA A 35 -7.29 8.34 -12.53
C ALA A 35 -6.32 7.55 -11.66
N GLU A 36 -6.51 6.23 -11.55
CA GLU A 36 -5.54 5.35 -10.90
C GLU A 36 -4.25 5.29 -11.72
N LEU A 37 -3.11 5.63 -11.11
CA LEU A 37 -1.80 5.51 -11.72
C LEU A 37 -1.22 4.11 -11.52
N TRP A 38 -1.30 3.61 -10.29
CA TRP A 38 -0.91 2.25 -9.93
C TRP A 38 -1.52 1.82 -8.61
N ARG A 39 -1.52 0.50 -8.36
CA ARG A 39 -1.99 -0.13 -7.13
C ARG A 39 -1.12 -1.32 -6.79
N GLN A 40 -0.82 -1.47 -5.50
CA GLN A 40 -0.25 -2.67 -4.91
C GLN A 40 -1.23 -3.26 -3.90
N VAL A 41 -1.46 -4.56 -4.00
CA VAL A 41 -2.28 -5.36 -3.09
C VAL A 41 -1.38 -6.43 -2.49
N ILE A 42 -1.15 -6.35 -1.19
CA ILE A 42 -0.16 -7.13 -0.47
C ILE A 42 -0.89 -8.02 0.54
N ASN A 43 -0.85 -9.31 0.28
CA ASN A 43 -1.27 -10.34 1.21
C ASN A 43 -0.04 -10.89 1.96
N GLY A 44 -0.22 -11.25 3.22
CA GLY A 44 0.77 -12.03 3.94
C GLY A 44 0.86 -13.47 3.40
N THR A 45 1.74 -14.27 4.00
CA THR A 45 1.88 -15.70 3.63
C THR A 45 0.70 -16.56 4.11
N ALA A 46 -0.18 -16.02 4.97
CA ALA A 46 -1.44 -16.63 5.36
C ALA A 46 -2.58 -15.67 5.03
N ASN A 47 -3.73 -16.23 4.61
CA ASN A 47 -4.93 -15.42 4.39
C ASN A 47 -5.42 -14.87 5.74
N GLY A 48 -5.78 -13.58 5.77
CA GLY A 48 -6.13 -12.95 7.03
C GLY A 48 -6.43 -11.46 6.90
N THR A 49 -6.17 -10.73 7.99
CA THR A 49 -6.35 -9.28 8.02
C THR A 49 -5.02 -8.57 7.87
N ASP A 50 -4.65 -8.32 6.63
CA ASP A 50 -3.53 -7.51 6.21
C ASP A 50 -4.00 -6.07 6.02
N ARG A 51 -3.30 -5.10 6.61
CA ARG A 51 -3.74 -3.70 6.60
C ARG A 51 -2.58 -2.73 6.56
N ALA A 52 -2.71 -1.71 5.73
CA ALA A 52 -1.92 -0.50 5.85
C ALA A 52 -2.53 0.41 6.92
N ASN A 53 -1.71 0.92 7.84
CA ASN A 53 -2.13 1.89 8.87
C ASN A 53 -1.62 3.31 8.58
N ALA A 54 -0.47 3.42 7.90
CA ALA A 54 0.17 4.69 7.61
C ALA A 54 0.80 4.70 6.22
N VAL A 55 0.89 5.89 5.62
CA VAL A 55 1.56 6.11 4.34
C VAL A 55 2.18 7.50 4.28
N THR A 56 3.38 7.58 3.70
CA THR A 56 4.11 8.83 3.45
C THR A 56 4.82 8.77 2.08
N VAL A 57 5.30 9.91 1.60
CA VAL A 57 6.08 10.04 0.36
C VAL A 57 7.44 10.66 0.69
N ASP A 58 8.52 10.09 0.14
CA ASP A 58 9.88 10.59 0.36
C ASP A 58 10.23 11.82 -0.53
N GLY A 59 11.49 12.26 -0.43
CA GLY A 59 12.03 13.41 -1.18
C GLY A 59 11.89 13.31 -2.70
N VAL A 60 11.92 12.11 -3.24
CA VAL A 60 11.98 11.82 -4.68
C VAL A 60 10.66 11.24 -5.22
N GLY A 61 9.64 11.09 -4.38
CA GLY A 61 8.31 10.66 -4.80
C GLY A 61 7.99 9.19 -4.54
N ASN A 62 8.88 8.44 -3.89
CA ASN A 62 8.59 7.05 -3.51
C ASN A 62 7.65 7.01 -2.34
N VAL A 63 6.82 5.97 -2.30
CA VAL A 63 5.82 5.76 -1.26
C VAL A 63 6.38 4.82 -0.21
N VAL A 64 6.25 5.17 1.06
CA VAL A 64 6.49 4.25 2.18
C VAL A 64 5.17 4.03 2.90
N ALA A 65 4.75 2.77 3.03
CA ALA A 65 3.55 2.40 3.75
C ALA A 65 3.90 1.40 4.87
N ALA A 66 3.23 1.55 6.01
CA ALA A 66 3.45 0.71 7.19
C ALA A 66 2.13 0.18 7.74
N GLY A 67 2.17 -1.02 8.28
CA GLY A 67 0.98 -1.77 8.67
C GLY A 67 1.32 -3.12 9.28
N ALA A 68 0.42 -4.07 9.08
CA ALA A 68 0.63 -5.46 9.49
C ALA A 68 0.15 -6.42 8.42
N THR A 69 0.83 -7.56 8.29
CA THR A 69 0.39 -8.69 7.47
C THR A 69 0.28 -9.96 8.30
N VAL A 70 -0.62 -10.88 7.92
CA VAL A 70 -0.79 -12.16 8.60
C VAL A 70 0.06 -13.23 7.92
N ASN A 71 0.97 -13.84 8.67
CA ASN A 71 1.90 -14.83 8.15
C ASN A 71 1.76 -16.18 8.85
N THR A 72 2.05 -17.24 8.10
CA THR A 72 2.04 -18.60 8.63
C THR A 72 3.12 -18.74 9.70
N GLY A 73 2.71 -19.14 10.91
CA GLY A 73 3.61 -19.43 12.03
C GLY A 73 3.89 -18.24 12.97
N THR A 74 3.66 -17.01 12.53
CA THR A 74 3.93 -15.79 13.32
C THR A 74 2.69 -14.94 13.60
N SER A 75 1.56 -15.22 12.95
CA SER A 75 0.34 -14.40 13.03
C SER A 75 0.60 -13.00 12.46
N ALA A 76 0.17 -11.93 13.13
CA ALA A 76 0.36 -10.57 12.63
C ALA A 76 1.81 -10.11 12.82
N ASP A 77 2.50 -9.87 11.70
CA ASP A 77 3.83 -9.28 11.68
C ASP A 77 3.77 -7.79 11.30
N PHE A 78 4.69 -7.01 11.86
CA PHE A 78 4.88 -5.63 11.43
C PHE A 78 5.47 -5.58 10.03
N THR A 79 4.79 -4.88 9.13
CA THR A 79 5.15 -4.83 7.70
C THR A 79 5.31 -3.40 7.23
N VAL A 80 6.42 -3.16 6.54
CA VAL A 80 6.73 -1.88 5.88
C VAL A 80 7.14 -2.18 4.45
N VAL A 81 6.55 -1.43 3.51
CA VAL A 81 6.94 -1.48 2.09
C VAL A 81 7.38 -0.12 1.64
N LYS A 82 8.42 -0.08 0.80
CA LYS A 82 8.78 1.08 0.00
C LYS A 82 8.47 0.74 -1.46
N LEU A 83 7.69 1.60 -2.09
CA LEU A 83 7.22 1.44 -3.46
C LEU A 83 7.70 2.62 -4.30
N ARG A 84 8.13 2.31 -5.51
CA ARG A 84 8.59 3.28 -6.50
C ARG A 84 7.44 4.20 -6.90
N GLY A 85 7.72 5.51 -6.94
CA GLY A 85 6.69 6.53 -7.15
C GLY A 85 6.06 6.48 -8.54
N GLU A 86 6.83 6.02 -9.52
CA GLU A 86 6.50 5.98 -10.94
C GLU A 86 5.54 4.85 -11.32
N ASP A 87 5.73 3.66 -10.75
CA ASP A 87 5.01 2.43 -11.17
C ASP A 87 4.51 1.58 -9.99
N GLY A 88 4.82 1.96 -8.75
CA GLY A 88 4.44 1.20 -7.56
C GLY A 88 5.22 -0.10 -7.39
N GLY A 89 6.30 -0.34 -8.14
CA GLY A 89 7.15 -1.51 -7.97
C GLY A 89 7.91 -1.49 -6.64
N ASP A 90 8.30 -2.66 -6.13
CA ASP A 90 9.19 -2.74 -4.96
C ASP A 90 10.63 -2.35 -5.31
N PHE A 91 11.47 -2.30 -4.28
CA PHE A 91 12.90 -1.99 -4.32
C PHE A 91 13.75 -3.24 -4.05
#